data_AF-A0A430QX15-F1
#
_entry.id   AF-A0A430QX15-F1
#
_cell.length_a   1.000
_cell.length_b   1.000
_cell.length_c   1.000
_cell.angle_alpha   90.00
_cell.angle_beta   90.00
_cell.angle_gamma   90.00
#
_symmetry.space_group_name_H-M   'P 1'
#
loop_
_entity.id
_entity.type
_entity.pdbx_description
1 polymer ?
#
loop_
_entity_poly.entity_id
_entity_poly.type
_entity_poly.pdbx_seq_one_letter_code
_entity_poly.pdbx_strand_id
1 'polypeptide(L)' 'MSLLQLVLVYVLTSYLALGLLLLYLSRRGEELPEGASVGILGLAALAGLVGVLVALVWRGV' A
#
# COMPACT_ATOMS: atom_id res chain seq x y z
N MET A 1 3.82 -4.76 -19.85
CA MET A 1 3.25 -5.20 -18.56
C MET A 1 2.05 -6.09 -18.77
N SER A 2 2.12 -7.32 -18.26
CA SER A 2 0.98 -8.23 -18.17
C SER A 2 0.11 -7.91 -16.96
N LEU A 3 -1.13 -8.42 -16.95
CA LEU A 3 -2.07 -8.26 -15.84
C LEU A 3 -1.48 -8.78 -14.51
N LEU A 4 -0.75 -9.90 -14.58
CA LEU A 4 -0.03 -10.47 -13.43
C LEU A 4 1.03 -9.51 -12.86
N GLN A 5 1.77 -8.80 -13.70
CA GLN A 5 2.76 -7.82 -13.24
C GLN A 5 2.09 -6.63 -12.54
N LEU A 6 0.94 -6.17 -13.04
CA LEU A 6 0.19 -5.08 -12.39
C LEU A 6 -0.35 -5.52 -11.03
N VAL A 7 -0.87 -6.74 -10.93
CA VAL A 7 -1.31 -7.32 -9.65
C VAL A 7 -0.13 -7.44 -8.68
N LEU A 8 1.05 -7.90 -9.14
CA LEU A 8 2.23 -7.96 -8.28
C LEU A 8 2.65 -6.59 -7.77
N VAL A 9 2.67 -5.57 -8.63
CA VAL A 9 2.99 -4.20 -8.23
C VAL A 9 1.97 -3.69 -7.21
N TYR A 10 0.68 -3.91 -7.45
CA TYR A 10 -0.39 -3.54 -6.53
C TYR A 10 -0.18 -4.17 -5.14
N VAL A 11 0.08 -5.48 -5.11
CA VAL A 11 0.30 -6.22 -3.86
C VAL A 11 1.56 -5.73 -3.15
N LEU A 12 2.67 -5.56 -3.88
CA LEU A 12 3.93 -5.11 -3.29
C LEU A 12 3.79 -3.73 -2.65
N THR A 13 3.19 -2.80 -3.37
CA THR A 13 3.04 -1.41 -2.90
C THR A 13 2.04 -1.29 -1.75
N SER A 14 0.98 -2.10 -1.77
CA SER A 14 0.06 -2.23 -0.62
C SER A 14 0.78 -2.74 0.63
N TYR A 15 1.60 -3.81 0.50
CA TYR A 15 2.37 -4.36 1.61
C TYR A 15 3.43 -3.40 2.14
N LEU A 16 4.11 -2.67 1.25
CA LEU A 16 5.07 -1.64 1.64
C LEU A 16 4.41 -0.52 2.47
N ALA A 17 3.25 -0.03 2.03
CA ALA A 17 2.52 0.99 2.76
C ALA A 17 2.03 0.50 4.13
N LEU A 18 1.52 -0.74 4.20
CA LEU A 18 1.17 -1.38 5.47
C LEU A 18 2.37 -1.51 6.39
N GLY A 19 3.51 -1.98 5.88
CA GLY A 19 4.74 -2.14 6.66
C GLY A 19 5.24 -0.81 7.22
N LEU A 20 5.23 0.25 6.41
CA LEU A 20 5.61 1.60 6.85
C LEU A 20 4.65 2.14 7.91
N LEU A 21 3.35 1.91 7.75
CA LEU A 21 2.34 2.33 8.72
C LEU A 21 2.52 1.61 10.06
N LEU A 22 2.72 0.30 10.03
CA LEU A 22 2.98 -0.49 11.24
C LEU A 22 4.30 -0.07 11.91
N LEU A 23 5.35 0.20 11.14
CA LEU A 23 6.62 0.70 11.66
C LEU A 23 6.43 2.06 12.33
N TYR A 24 5.65 2.96 11.71
CA TYR A 24 5.34 4.28 12.25
C TYR A 24 4.55 4.18 13.57
N LEU A 25 3.52 3.35 13.61
CA LEU A 25 2.72 3.12 14.82
C LEU A 25 3.56 2.49 15.94
N SER A 26 4.39 1.50 15.60
CA SER A 26 5.34 0.87 16.54
C SER A 26 6.32 1.89 17.13
N ARG A 27 6.79 2.86 16.34
CA ARG A 27 7.66 3.95 16.81
C ARG A 27 6.94 4.94 17.72
N ARG A 28 5.63 5.15 17.52
CA ARG A 28 4.82 6.05 18.35
C ARG A 28 4.32 5.42 19.64
N GLY A 29 4.33 4.09 19.76
CA GLY A 29 3.80 3.39 20.93
C GLY A 29 2.28 3.60 21.12
N GLU A 30 1.57 4.03 20.07
CA GLU A 30 0.12 4.19 20.10
C GLU A 30 -0.54 2.83 19.88
N GLU A 31 -1.44 2.45 20.80
CA GLU A 31 -2.31 1.30 20.61
C GLU A 31 -3.26 1.57 19.44
N LEU A 32 -3.44 0.59 18.55
CA LEU A 32 -4.32 0.77 17.39
C LEU A 32 -5.75 1.01 17.89
N PRO A 33 -6.39 2.15 17.55
CA PRO A 33 -7.76 2.41 17.96
C PRO A 33 -8.71 1.36 17.36
N GLU A 34 -9.75 1.02 18.12
CA GLU A 34 -10.83 0.13 17.66
C GLU A 34 -11.50 0.75 16.42
N GLY A 35 -11.24 0.16 15.25
CA GLY A 35 -11.68 0.69 13.94
C GLY A 35 -10.56 1.11 12.99
N ALA A 36 -9.30 1.13 13.43
CA ALA A 36 -8.14 1.43 12.58
C ALA A 36 -8.01 0.47 11.38
N SER A 37 -8.49 -0.77 11.51
CA SER A 37 -8.40 -1.81 10.48
C SER A 37 -8.96 -1.38 9.12
N VAL A 38 -10.08 -0.67 9.10
CA VAL A 38 -10.71 -0.20 7.86
C VAL A 38 -9.87 0.92 7.22
N GLY A 39 -9.36 1.84 8.03
CA GLY A 39 -8.47 2.90 7.55
C GLY A 39 -7.15 2.37 7.02
N ILE A 40 -6.57 1.37 7.69
CA ILE A 40 -5.34 0.67 7.30
C ILE A 40 -5.54 -0.06 5.96
N LEU A 41 -6.66 -0.78 5.80
CA LEU A 41 -7.01 -1.45 4.54
C LEU A 41 -7.25 -0.44 3.41
N GLY A 42 -7.94 0.67 3.70
CA GLY A 42 -8.15 1.75 2.74
C GLY A 42 -6.83 2.37 2.28
N LEU A 43 -5.91 2.65 3.20
CA LEU A 43 -4.60 3.22 2.90
C LEU A 43 -3.73 2.24 2.11
N ALA A 44 -3.76 0.95 2.45
CA ALA A 44 -3.09 -0.10 1.69
C ALA A 44 -3.62 -0.17 0.24
N ALA A 45 -4.94 -0.17 0.06
CA ALA A 45 -5.56 -0.20 -1.26
C ALA A 45 -5.20 1.04 -2.09
N LEU A 46 -5.18 2.21 -1.47
CA LEU A 46 -4.82 3.47 -2.14
C LEU A 46 -3.35 3.47 -2.57
N ALA A 47 -2.45 3.01 -1.70
CA ALA A 47 -1.03 2.87 -2.04
C ALA A 47 -0.80 1.84 -3.15
N GLY A 48 -1.52 0.71 -3.11
CA GLY A 48 -1.56 -0.27 -4.18
C GLY A 48 -1.95 0.35 -5.53
N LEU A 49 -3.01 1.16 -5.53
CA LEU A 49 -3.50 1.84 -6.72
C LEU A 49 -2.45 2.83 -7.26
N VAL A 50 -1.82 3.62 -6.40
CA VAL A 50 -0.73 4.54 -6.76
C VAL A 50 0.44 3.77 -7.38
N GLY A 51 0.82 2.63 -6.79
CA GLY A 51 1.87 1.76 -7.34
C GLY A 51 1.58 1.30 -8.76
N VAL A 52 0.33 0.88 -9.02
CA VAL A 52 -0.13 0.50 -10.35
C VAL A 52 -0.07 1.68 -11.32
N LEU A 53 -0.55 2.86 -10.93
CA LEU A 53 -0.49 4.07 -11.76
C LEU A 53 0.95 4.44 -12.12
N VAL A 54 1.87 4.43 -11.14
CA VAL A 54 3.29 4.70 -11.36
C VAL A 54 3.88 3.69 -12.34
N ALA A 55 3.58 2.40 -12.19
CA ALA A 55 4.08 1.36 -13.10
C ALA A 55 3.53 1.52 -14.53
N LEU A 56 2.27 1.96 -14.66
CA LEU A 56 1.68 2.27 -15.97
C LEU A 56 2.31 3.50 -16.62
N VAL A 57 2.56 4.57 -15.85
CA VAL A 57 3.26 5.78 -16.32
C VAL A 57 4.68 5.43 -16.75
N TRP A 58 5.42 4.66 -15.95
CA TRP A 58 6.79 4.26 -16.27
C TRP A 58 6.86 3.41 -17.52
N ARG A 59 5.88 2.53 -17.76
CA ARG A 59 5.80 1.77 -19.02
C ARG A 59 5.54 2.68 -20.23
N GLY A 60 4.88 3.81 -20.04
CA GLY A 60 4.58 4.79 -21.09
C GLY A 60 5.75 5.71 -21.46
N VAL A 61 6.83 5.70 -20.67
CA VAL A 61 8.13 6.35 -20.94
C VAL A 61 9.08 5.36 -21.58
#